data_AF-A0A7V4K2Z9-F1
#
_entry.id   AF-A0A7V4K2Z9-F1
#
_cell.length_a   1.000
_cell.length_b   1.000
_cell.length_c   1.000
_cell.angle_alpha   90.00
_cell.angle_beta   90.00
_cell.angle_gamma   90.00
#
_symmetry.space_group_name_H-M   'P 1'
#
loop_
_entity.id
_entity.type
_entity.pdbx_description
1 polymer ?
#
loop_
_entity_poly.entity_id
_entity_poly.type
_entity_poly.pdbx_seq_one_letter_code
_entity_poly.pdbx_strand_id
1 'polypeptide(L)'
;MRNAAYCWRRNRHRQARDAPHGLAVYKRGHTFPPHEEKGLRLPFELLIALRHLRSRKRERFISAATFICILGITLGVMALIVVLSVMNGFQEVIRGRILSLSAHVLVTSREGTISDYPQLMKRLKEIRGIQSVYPMIAAQVMIGSKDALSGAVLRGITDDSPYVLYLRERGLMGSRDLKAGQVWVGTELARLLNLKLGDQVRVFSPYGLLHPFGMIPRVRSFEVTGIFQSGIYDYDISLALVPLEDAQHFLSLEGAVTHLEVRVQDIYQAHEISQKVQFLLGPRYVSRDWMQMNRNLFYALRMERRIMFLLLSLTVAIASFNIIGVLMMTVMERRREIAILRSMGAKRASVAKVFLYEGLLIGVIGTAFGTVAGLALAFNVEPVSKALEALLGFKFLPPDVYYITEVPSKVNPWDVLTIIGLALALSLASALYPALKASKLDPVEVLRYE
;
A
#
# COMPACT_ATOMS: atom_id res chain seq x y z
N MET A 1 -0.86 30.35 87.39
CA MET A 1 0.24 31.30 87.64
C MET A 1 0.34 32.28 86.47
N ARG A 2 0.03 33.56 86.74
CA ARG A 2 0.46 34.84 86.11
C ARG A 2 0.32 35.01 84.58
N ASN A 3 -0.65 35.82 84.11
CA ASN A 3 -0.63 37.31 83.88
C ASN A 3 0.11 37.69 82.58
N ALA A 4 -0.32 38.62 81.70
CA ALA A 4 -1.21 39.76 81.86
C ALA A 4 -1.82 40.23 80.50
N ALA A 5 -2.95 40.93 80.60
CA ALA A 5 -3.63 41.68 79.56
C ALA A 5 -3.29 43.19 79.63
N TYR A 6 -3.32 43.90 78.50
CA TYR A 6 -3.48 45.37 78.38
C TYR A 6 -4.11 45.64 76.98
N CYS A 7 -5.40 45.99 76.88
CA CYS A 7 -5.99 47.35 76.89
C CYS A 7 -5.45 48.33 75.83
N TRP A 8 -6.23 48.63 74.79
CA TRP A 8 -6.81 49.98 74.60
C TRP A 8 -7.88 50.06 73.49
N ARG A 9 -9.00 50.70 73.81
CA ARG A 9 -10.16 51.01 72.95
C ARG A 9 -10.61 52.45 73.26
N ARG A 10 -10.60 53.37 72.28
CA ARG A 10 -11.50 54.54 72.06
C ARG A 10 -10.81 55.54 71.11
N ASN A 11 -11.34 55.94 69.95
CA ASN A 11 -12.60 56.62 69.60
C ASN A 11 -12.60 58.13 69.95
N ARG A 12 -12.52 59.01 68.93
CA ARG A 12 -13.45 60.14 68.64
C ARG A 12 -12.80 61.32 67.86
N HIS A 13 -13.53 61.72 66.81
CA HIS A 13 -13.83 63.07 66.33
C HIS A 13 -12.77 64.19 66.39
N ARG A 14 -12.40 64.70 65.21
CA ARG A 14 -12.32 66.15 64.97
C ARG A 14 -13.06 66.54 63.70
N GLN A 15 -13.80 67.64 63.83
CA GLN A 15 -14.71 68.29 62.91
C GLN A 15 -14.00 68.99 61.75
N ALA A 16 -14.78 69.15 60.68
CA ALA A 16 -14.56 69.98 59.50
C ALA A 16 -14.39 71.48 59.83
N ARG A 17 -13.69 72.20 58.93
CA ARG A 17 -14.11 73.52 58.41
C ARG A 17 -13.26 73.95 57.20
N ASP A 18 -14.01 74.36 56.17
CA ASP A 18 -13.77 75.43 55.19
C ASP A 18 -12.94 75.20 53.90
N ALA A 19 -13.65 75.44 52.79
CA ALA A 19 -13.47 75.34 51.33
C ALA A 19 -12.31 76.22 50.74
N PRO A 20 -11.98 76.24 49.41
CA PRO A 20 -12.85 75.95 48.26
C PRO A 20 -12.25 75.28 47.00
N HIS A 21 -13.19 74.89 46.13
CA HIS A 21 -13.15 74.71 44.67
C HIS A 21 -11.79 74.78 43.94
N GLY A 22 -11.42 73.65 43.32
CA GLY A 22 -10.38 73.59 42.30
C GLY A 22 -10.26 72.20 41.69
N LEU A 23 -11.11 71.90 40.70
CA LEU A 23 -10.96 70.74 39.81
C LEU A 23 -9.68 70.91 38.98
N ALA A 24 -8.55 70.45 39.51
CA ALA A 24 -7.33 70.28 38.73
C ALA A 24 -7.42 68.95 37.95
N VAL A 25 -7.95 69.05 36.73
CA VAL A 25 -7.92 68.01 35.71
C VAL A 25 -6.45 67.66 35.41
N TYR A 26 -5.99 66.51 35.91
CA TYR A 26 -4.68 65.97 35.54
C TYR A 26 -4.77 65.34 34.14
N LYS A 27 -4.65 66.17 33.10
CA LYS A 27 -4.39 65.71 31.72
C LYS A 27 -2.91 65.29 31.62
N ARG A 28 -2.61 64.01 31.86
CA ARG A 28 -1.40 63.36 31.31
C ARG A 28 -1.81 62.38 30.22
N GLY A 29 -1.93 62.91 29.01
CA GLY A 29 -1.88 62.10 27.80
C GLY A 29 -0.44 61.68 27.55
N HIS A 30 0.00 60.60 28.20
CA HIS A 30 1.11 59.80 27.66
C HIS A 30 0.50 58.81 26.68
N THR A 31 0.47 59.20 25.40
CA THR A 31 0.33 58.25 24.31
C THR A 31 1.55 57.34 24.35
N PHE A 32 1.38 56.13 24.87
CA PHE A 32 2.35 55.06 24.66
C PHE A 32 2.53 54.91 23.14
N PRO A 33 3.76 55.00 22.60
CA PRO A 33 3.98 54.66 21.20
C PRO A 33 3.56 53.20 21.01
N PRO A 34 2.89 52.84 19.90
CA PRO A 34 2.64 51.44 19.60
C PRO A 34 4.01 50.80 19.40
N HIS A 35 4.40 49.90 20.31
CA HIS A 35 5.47 48.96 20.05
C HIS A 35 5.01 48.10 18.86
N GLU A 36 5.41 48.49 17.66
CA GLU A 36 5.31 47.71 16.45
C GLU A 36 6.33 46.56 16.54
N GLU A 37 6.01 45.54 17.36
CA GLU A 37 6.71 44.27 17.28
C GLU A 37 6.36 43.61 15.96
N LYS A 38 7.25 43.78 14.97
CA LYS A 38 7.29 43.04 13.69
C LYS A 38 7.84 41.63 13.92
N GLY A 39 7.19 40.86 14.80
CA GLY A 39 7.30 39.40 14.85
C GLY A 39 6.05 38.79 14.25
N LEU A 40 6.12 37.57 13.71
CA LEU A 40 4.92 36.81 13.31
C LEU A 40 3.93 36.82 14.50
N ARG A 41 2.85 37.62 14.42
CA ARG A 41 1.79 37.65 15.43
C ARG A 41 0.99 36.36 15.33
N LEU A 42 1.50 35.30 15.95
CA LEU A 42 0.75 34.06 16.12
C LEU A 42 -0.57 34.42 16.84
N PRO A 43 -1.71 33.86 16.41
CA PRO A 43 -2.97 34.10 17.10
C PRO A 43 -2.83 33.70 18.57
N PHE A 44 -3.40 34.51 19.45
CA PHE A 44 -3.31 34.33 20.90
C PHE A 44 -3.74 32.91 21.33
N GLU A 45 -4.74 32.34 20.66
CA GLU A 45 -5.21 30.99 20.93
C GLU A 45 -4.15 29.91 20.69
N LEU A 46 -3.28 30.10 19.68
CA LEU A 46 -2.19 29.17 19.37
C LEU A 46 -1.04 29.30 20.38
N LEU A 47 -0.74 30.52 20.84
CA LEU A 47 0.26 30.75 21.89
C LEU A 47 -0.13 30.06 23.20
N ILE A 48 -1.42 30.09 23.56
CA ILE A 48 -1.94 29.35 24.71
C ILE A 48 -1.80 27.83 24.49
N ALA A 49 -2.22 27.32 23.33
CA ALA A 49 -2.13 25.89 23.03
C ALA A 49 -0.68 25.37 23.10
N LEU A 50 0.28 26.11 22.54
CA LEU A 50 1.72 25.80 22.63
C LEU A 50 2.22 25.78 24.08
N ARG A 51 1.71 26.68 24.92
CA ARG A 51 2.07 26.73 26.34
C ARG A 51 1.54 25.53 27.11
N HIS A 52 0.32 25.07 26.80
CA HIS A 52 -0.25 23.86 27.42
C HIS A 52 0.61 22.62 27.13
N LEU A 53 1.08 22.48 25.88
CA LEU A 53 1.97 21.40 25.44
C LEU A 53 3.34 21.41 26.13
N ARG A 54 3.82 22.57 26.62
CA ARG A 54 5.21 22.77 27.10
C ARG A 54 5.35 22.99 28.61
N SER A 55 4.41 22.53 29.43
CA SER A 55 4.37 22.89 30.86
C SER A 55 5.47 22.22 31.73
N ARG A 56 5.98 22.97 32.72
CA ARG A 56 7.14 22.61 33.60
C ARG A 56 6.71 22.00 34.95
N LYS A 57 7.47 20.98 35.39
CA LYS A 57 7.67 20.36 36.72
C LYS A 57 6.46 19.95 37.60
N ARG A 58 5.35 20.71 37.66
CA ARG A 58 4.17 20.39 38.48
C ARG A 58 3.08 19.59 37.74
N GLU A 59 3.18 19.50 36.41
CA GLU A 59 2.14 18.93 35.51
C GLU A 59 2.66 17.70 34.71
N ARG A 60 3.52 16.87 35.31
CA ARG A 60 4.13 15.72 34.60
C ARG A 60 3.11 14.74 34.02
N PHE A 61 1.94 14.59 34.65
CA PHE A 61 0.89 13.67 34.19
C PHE A 61 0.27 14.10 32.86
N ILE A 62 -0.06 15.39 32.68
CA ILE A 62 -0.58 15.91 31.40
C ILE A 62 0.47 15.71 30.30
N SER A 63 1.71 16.12 30.55
CA SER A 63 2.79 16.02 29.56
C SER A 63 3.09 14.57 29.17
N ALA A 64 3.05 13.63 30.12
CA ALA A 64 3.19 12.20 29.84
C ALA A 64 2.03 11.66 29.00
N ALA A 65 0.79 12.04 29.33
CA ALA A 65 -0.39 11.61 28.57
C ALA A 65 -0.37 12.16 27.13
N THR A 66 0.00 13.43 26.95
CA THR A 66 0.18 14.02 25.62
C THR A 66 1.28 13.32 24.83
N PHE A 67 2.40 12.96 25.49
CA PHE A 67 3.46 12.18 24.85
C PHE A 67 2.96 10.80 24.40
N ILE A 68 2.16 10.12 25.21
CA ILE A 68 1.53 8.83 24.83
C ILE A 68 0.61 9.00 23.61
N CYS A 69 -0.19 10.06 23.53
CA CYS A 69 -0.99 10.34 22.33
C CYS A 69 -0.12 10.55 21.09
N ILE A 70 0.92 11.38 21.20
CA ILE A 70 1.85 11.65 20.09
C ILE A 70 2.51 10.35 19.63
N LEU A 71 2.95 9.51 20.57
CA LEU A 71 3.57 8.22 20.28
C LEU A 71 2.59 7.25 19.61
N GLY A 72 1.33 7.20 20.08
CA GLY A 72 0.28 6.39 19.46
C GLY A 72 0.01 6.79 18.00
N ILE A 73 -0.13 8.09 17.72
CA ILE A 73 -0.31 8.61 16.35
C ILE A 73 0.94 8.33 15.50
N THR A 74 2.13 8.56 16.07
CA THR A 74 3.42 8.30 15.41
C THR A 74 3.51 6.85 14.95
N LEU A 75 3.24 5.89 15.84
CA LEU A 75 3.28 4.47 15.53
C LEU A 75 2.22 4.06 14.51
N GLY A 76 1.00 4.59 14.63
CA GLY A 76 -0.09 4.31 13.69
C GLY A 76 0.22 4.80 12.27
N VAL A 77 0.66 6.05 12.13
CA VAL A 77 1.05 6.65 10.84
C VAL A 77 2.27 5.94 10.25
N MET A 78 3.29 5.66 11.06
CA MET A 78 4.48 4.93 10.66
C MET A 78 4.13 3.54 10.10
N ALA A 79 3.33 2.77 10.85
CA ALA A 79 2.91 1.43 10.44
C ALA A 79 2.11 1.46 9.12
N LEU A 80 1.19 2.42 8.98
CA LEU A 80 0.37 2.57 7.78
C LEU A 80 1.22 2.89 6.53
N ILE A 81 2.24 3.75 6.66
CA ILE A 81 3.17 4.05 5.56
C ILE A 81 4.01 2.82 5.19
N VAL A 82 4.58 2.12 6.17
CA VAL A 82 5.45 0.96 5.93
C VAL A 82 4.66 -0.17 5.25
N VAL A 83 3.48 -0.52 5.78
CA VAL A 83 2.67 -1.63 5.24
C VAL A 83 2.21 -1.32 3.81
N LEU A 84 1.71 -0.12 3.54
CA LEU A 84 1.32 0.23 2.17
C LEU A 84 2.51 0.29 1.21
N SER A 85 3.68 0.72 1.68
CA SER A 85 4.89 0.75 0.85
C SER A 85 5.38 -0.64 0.49
N VAL A 86 5.40 -1.57 1.44
CA VAL A 86 5.72 -2.99 1.20
C VAL A 86 4.72 -3.61 0.23
N MET A 87 3.42 -3.34 0.43
CA MET A 87 2.36 -3.83 -0.46
C MET A 87 2.52 -3.30 -1.89
N ASN A 88 2.82 -2.01 -2.06
CA ASN A 88 3.12 -1.41 -3.36
C ASN A 88 4.31 -2.09 -4.04
N GLY A 89 5.39 -2.34 -3.30
CA GLY A 89 6.58 -3.02 -3.80
C GLY A 89 6.27 -4.44 -4.25
N PHE A 90 5.55 -5.21 -3.42
CA PHE A 90 5.16 -6.59 -3.73
C PHE A 90 4.28 -6.66 -4.97
N GLN A 91 3.30 -5.76 -5.08
CA GLN A 91 2.44 -5.67 -6.27
C GLN A 91 3.23 -5.34 -7.54
N GLU A 92 4.26 -4.50 -7.45
CA GLU A 92 5.10 -4.19 -8.60
C GLU A 92 5.96 -5.38 -9.02
N VAL A 93 6.54 -6.12 -8.06
CA VAL A 93 7.31 -7.34 -8.35
C VAL A 93 6.42 -8.40 -9.00
N ILE A 94 5.25 -8.68 -8.43
CA ILE A 94 4.28 -9.63 -9.00
C ILE A 94 3.88 -9.19 -10.40
N ARG A 95 3.53 -7.91 -10.57
CA ARG A 95 3.16 -7.37 -11.87
C ARG A 95 4.30 -7.55 -12.88
N GLY A 96 5.52 -7.13 -12.54
CA GLY A 96 6.69 -7.27 -13.41
C GLY A 96 6.94 -8.70 -13.88
N ARG A 97 6.80 -9.69 -12.98
CA ARG A 97 6.94 -11.11 -13.33
C ARG A 97 5.84 -11.60 -14.27
N ILE A 98 4.58 -11.26 -14.00
CA ILE A 98 3.45 -11.61 -14.88
C ILE A 98 3.68 -11.04 -16.28
N LEU A 99 4.11 -9.78 -16.38
CA LEU A 99 4.31 -9.09 -17.65
C LEU A 99 5.52 -9.62 -18.44
N SER A 100 6.55 -10.10 -17.75
CA SER A 100 7.75 -10.64 -18.40
C SER A 100 7.49 -12.00 -19.06
N LEU A 101 6.59 -12.79 -18.50
CA LEU A 101 6.33 -14.18 -18.92
C LEU A 101 5.03 -14.37 -19.70
N SER A 102 4.15 -13.36 -19.73
CA SER A 102 2.83 -13.45 -20.38
C SER A 102 2.73 -12.55 -21.62
N ALA A 103 1.84 -12.93 -22.53
CA ALA A 103 1.37 -12.04 -23.58
C ALA A 103 0.73 -10.78 -22.99
N HIS A 104 0.96 -9.61 -23.60
CA HIS A 104 0.29 -8.38 -23.16
C HIS A 104 -1.18 -8.39 -23.58
N VAL A 105 -1.46 -8.96 -24.77
CA VAL A 105 -2.80 -9.22 -25.28
C VAL A 105 -2.83 -10.63 -25.85
N LEU A 106 -3.82 -11.42 -25.47
CA LEU A 106 -4.06 -12.77 -25.97
C LEU A 106 -5.29 -12.76 -26.87
N VAL A 107 -5.12 -13.23 -28.11
CA VAL A 107 -6.21 -13.39 -29.07
C VAL A 107 -6.54 -14.87 -29.18
N THR A 108 -7.80 -15.21 -28.93
CA THR A 108 -8.33 -16.58 -29.01
C THR A 108 -9.48 -16.64 -30.00
N SER A 109 -9.72 -17.80 -30.60
CA SER A 109 -10.93 -18.04 -31.40
C SER A 109 -12.05 -18.60 -30.51
N ARG A 110 -13.30 -18.21 -30.76
CA ARG A 110 -14.46 -18.88 -30.12
C ARG A 110 -14.62 -20.34 -30.57
N GLU A 111 -14.10 -20.66 -31.75
CA GLU A 111 -14.08 -22.02 -32.31
C GLU A 111 -12.91 -22.86 -31.76
N GLY A 112 -12.06 -22.28 -30.90
CA GLY A 112 -10.94 -22.96 -30.24
C GLY A 112 -9.63 -22.99 -31.03
N THR A 113 -9.68 -22.82 -32.35
CA THR A 113 -8.49 -22.80 -33.22
C THR A 113 -8.51 -21.63 -34.21
N ILE A 114 -7.32 -21.24 -34.66
CA ILE A 114 -7.06 -20.15 -35.62
C ILE A 114 -6.26 -20.75 -36.78
N SER A 115 -6.93 -21.08 -37.87
CA SER A 115 -6.30 -21.69 -39.06
C SER A 115 -5.67 -20.65 -40.00
N ASP A 116 -6.16 -19.42 -40.00
CA ASP A 116 -5.70 -18.31 -40.83
C ASP A 116 -4.69 -17.40 -40.11
N TYR A 117 -3.98 -17.96 -39.13
CA TYR A 117 -3.11 -17.21 -38.23
C TYR A 117 -2.01 -16.38 -38.92
N PRO A 118 -1.39 -16.79 -40.05
CA PRO A 118 -0.36 -15.97 -40.69
C PRO A 118 -0.92 -14.66 -41.28
N GLN A 119 -2.15 -14.70 -41.79
CA GLN A 119 -2.84 -13.52 -42.34
C GLN A 119 -3.30 -12.62 -41.20
N LEU A 120 -3.82 -13.22 -40.12
CA LEU A 120 -4.23 -12.52 -38.91
C LEU A 120 -3.06 -11.79 -38.26
N MET A 121 -1.89 -12.44 -38.15
CA MET A 121 -0.67 -11.83 -37.63
C MET A 121 -0.24 -10.59 -38.45
N LYS A 122 -0.35 -10.62 -39.78
CA LYS A 122 -0.04 -9.46 -40.63
C LYS A 122 -0.97 -8.29 -40.34
N ARG A 123 -2.28 -8.54 -40.29
CA ARG A 123 -3.28 -7.51 -39.94
C ARG A 123 -3.07 -6.92 -38.55
N LEU A 124 -2.70 -7.75 -37.57
CA LEU A 124 -2.41 -7.28 -36.22
C LEU A 124 -1.16 -6.41 -36.16
N LYS A 125 -0.11 -6.73 -36.93
CA LYS A 125 1.12 -5.91 -36.98
C LYS A 125 0.90 -4.50 -37.54
N GLU A 126 -0.18 -4.27 -38.30
CA GLU A 126 -0.52 -2.93 -38.84
C GLU A 126 -1.08 -1.97 -37.77
N ILE A 127 -1.54 -2.49 -36.62
CA ILE A 127 -2.07 -1.66 -35.54
C ILE A 127 -0.92 -0.95 -34.82
N ARG A 128 -0.97 0.39 -34.82
CA ARG A 128 0.01 1.22 -34.08
C ARG A 128 0.02 0.85 -32.60
N GLY A 129 1.21 0.59 -32.08
CA GLY A 129 1.44 0.21 -30.67
C GLY A 129 1.68 -1.30 -30.47
N ILE A 130 1.38 -2.14 -31.47
CA ILE A 130 1.79 -3.55 -31.46
C ILE A 130 3.27 -3.64 -31.86
N GLN A 131 4.07 -4.30 -31.02
CA GLN A 131 5.50 -4.54 -31.24
C GLN A 131 5.73 -5.82 -32.01
N SER A 132 5.08 -6.91 -31.60
CA SER A 132 5.22 -8.23 -32.21
C SER A 132 4.00 -9.10 -31.92
N VAL A 133 3.83 -10.13 -32.75
CA VAL A 133 2.76 -11.11 -32.63
C VAL A 133 3.39 -12.49 -32.82
N TYR A 134 3.05 -13.44 -31.96
CA TYR A 134 3.57 -14.80 -31.99
C TYR A 134 2.44 -15.83 -32.03
N PRO A 135 2.55 -16.85 -32.89
CA PRO A 135 1.65 -18.00 -32.87
C PRO A 135 1.95 -18.92 -31.68
N MET A 136 0.90 -19.46 -31.07
CA MET A 136 1.04 -20.30 -29.89
C MET A 136 0.01 -21.42 -29.84
N ILE A 137 0.47 -22.61 -29.48
CA ILE A 137 -0.39 -23.75 -29.15
C ILE A 137 -0.25 -24.06 -27.67
N ALA A 138 -1.37 -24.24 -26.97
CA ALA A 138 -1.39 -24.70 -25.59
C ALA A 138 -2.43 -25.81 -25.43
N ALA A 139 -1.99 -26.99 -24.97
CA ALA A 139 -2.87 -28.12 -24.70
C ALA A 139 -2.51 -28.79 -23.37
N GLN A 140 -3.53 -29.25 -22.65
CA GLN A 140 -3.34 -30.10 -21.48
C GLN A 140 -2.99 -31.52 -21.96
N VAL A 141 -1.93 -32.09 -21.41
CA VAL A 141 -1.38 -33.40 -21.75
C VAL A 141 -1.02 -34.15 -20.48
N MET A 142 -0.80 -35.46 -20.58
CA MET A 142 -0.01 -36.17 -19.56
C MET A 142 1.40 -36.35 -20.10
N ILE A 143 2.39 -36.20 -19.24
CA ILE A 143 3.80 -36.41 -19.56
C ILE A 143 4.36 -37.43 -18.56
N GLY A 144 5.04 -38.44 -19.08
CA GLY A 144 5.53 -39.56 -18.28
C GLY A 144 6.96 -39.93 -18.62
N SER A 145 7.71 -40.28 -17.58
CA SER A 145 9.00 -40.95 -17.67
C SER A 145 8.79 -42.47 -17.58
N LYS A 146 9.85 -43.22 -17.24
CA LYS A 146 9.74 -44.66 -16.97
C LYS A 146 9.04 -44.94 -15.63
N ASP A 147 9.21 -44.05 -14.66
CA ASP A 147 8.88 -44.30 -13.26
C ASP A 147 7.70 -43.45 -12.75
N ALA A 148 7.37 -42.36 -13.46
CA ALA A 148 6.35 -41.42 -13.02
C ALA A 148 5.52 -40.85 -14.19
N LEU A 149 4.31 -40.38 -13.88
CA LEU A 149 3.38 -39.72 -14.79
C LEU A 149 2.81 -38.47 -14.11
N SER A 150 2.75 -37.36 -14.83
CA SER A 150 2.20 -36.10 -14.34
C SER A 150 1.35 -35.43 -15.41
N GLY A 151 0.38 -34.61 -14.98
CA GLY A 151 -0.31 -33.68 -15.87
C GLY A 151 0.59 -32.49 -16.21
N ALA A 152 0.57 -32.06 -17.47
CA ALA A 152 1.32 -30.91 -17.93
C ALA A 152 0.55 -30.10 -18.99
N VAL A 153 1.02 -28.88 -19.23
CA VAL A 153 0.59 -28.04 -20.35
C VAL A 153 1.70 -28.06 -21.38
N LEU A 154 1.44 -28.71 -22.52
CA LEU A 154 2.32 -28.69 -23.68
C LEU A 154 2.11 -27.37 -24.42
N ARG A 155 3.19 -26.62 -24.60
CA ARG A 155 3.23 -25.34 -25.29
C ARG A 155 4.06 -25.44 -26.56
N GLY A 156 3.42 -25.31 -27.70
CA GLY A 156 4.06 -25.20 -29.01
C GLY A 156 4.44 -23.76 -29.30
N ILE A 157 5.74 -23.46 -29.37
CA ILE A 157 6.26 -22.10 -29.42
C ILE A 157 7.28 -21.92 -30.56
N THR A 158 7.43 -20.69 -31.04
CA THR A 158 8.49 -20.34 -31.99
C THR A 158 9.77 -19.93 -31.26
N ASP A 159 10.92 -20.19 -31.89
CA ASP A 159 12.23 -19.98 -31.29
C ASP A 159 12.55 -18.49 -31.01
N ASP A 160 11.92 -17.60 -31.77
CA ASP A 160 12.00 -16.14 -31.65
C ASP A 160 11.04 -15.54 -30.61
N SER A 161 10.25 -16.39 -29.92
CA SER A 161 9.32 -15.92 -28.90
C SER A 161 10.08 -15.32 -27.70
N PRO A 162 9.64 -14.17 -27.18
CA PRO A 162 10.26 -13.52 -26.02
C PRO A 162 10.29 -14.39 -24.78
N TYR A 163 9.36 -15.35 -24.65
CA TYR A 163 9.39 -16.34 -23.58
C TYR A 163 10.61 -17.27 -23.69
N VAL A 164 10.92 -17.75 -24.89
CA VAL A 164 12.11 -18.58 -25.17
C VAL A 164 13.39 -17.77 -24.92
N LEU A 165 13.42 -16.52 -25.39
CA LEU A 165 14.56 -15.61 -25.16
C LEU A 165 14.79 -15.35 -23.67
N TYR A 166 13.72 -15.08 -22.91
CA TYR A 166 13.80 -14.89 -21.45
C TYR A 166 14.38 -16.11 -20.73
N LEU A 167 13.91 -17.32 -21.08
CA LEU A 167 14.41 -18.55 -20.47
C LEU A 167 15.89 -18.80 -20.79
N ARG A 168 16.32 -18.57 -22.03
CA ARG A 168 17.73 -18.69 -22.46
C ARG A 168 18.68 -17.80 -21.65
N GLU A 169 18.24 -16.61 -21.28
CA GLU A 169 19.08 -15.65 -20.57
C GLU A 169 19.21 -15.94 -19.07
N ARG A 170 18.16 -16.48 -18.44
CA ARG A 170 18.04 -16.45 -16.96
C ARG A 170 17.74 -17.77 -16.27
N GLY A 171 17.34 -18.82 -16.99
CA GLY A 171 16.81 -20.00 -16.32
C GLY A 171 16.92 -21.33 -17.06
N LEU A 172 17.54 -21.38 -18.25
CA LEU A 172 17.65 -22.59 -19.04
C LEU A 172 18.97 -23.33 -18.79
N MET A 173 18.87 -24.60 -18.40
CA MET A 173 19.98 -25.56 -18.39
C MET A 173 19.87 -26.47 -19.61
N GLY A 174 20.94 -26.66 -20.37
CA GLY A 174 20.98 -27.54 -21.55
C GLY A 174 21.11 -26.80 -22.87
N SER A 175 20.55 -27.38 -23.94
CA SER A 175 20.59 -26.81 -25.30
C SER A 175 19.83 -25.50 -25.36
N ARG A 176 20.45 -24.46 -25.94
CA ARG A 176 19.77 -23.20 -26.21
C ARG A 176 18.79 -23.28 -27.35
N ASP A 177 18.94 -24.22 -28.28
CA ASP A 177 18.05 -24.37 -29.43
C ASP A 177 16.99 -25.44 -29.12
N LEU A 178 15.72 -25.14 -29.44
CA LEU A 178 14.60 -26.07 -29.35
C LEU A 178 14.28 -26.59 -30.75
N LYS A 179 14.81 -27.77 -31.09
CA LYS A 179 14.66 -28.39 -32.42
C LYS A 179 13.53 -29.42 -32.45
N ALA A 180 13.12 -29.84 -33.65
CA ALA A 180 12.12 -30.88 -33.84
C ALA A 180 12.47 -32.16 -33.05
N GLY A 181 11.48 -32.74 -32.38
CA GLY A 181 11.62 -33.92 -31.51
C GLY A 181 12.17 -33.62 -30.12
N GLN A 182 12.46 -32.37 -29.79
CA GLN A 182 12.99 -31.97 -28.49
C GLN A 182 11.92 -31.30 -27.62
N VAL A 183 12.11 -31.36 -26.31
CA VAL A 183 11.26 -30.70 -25.32
C VAL A 183 12.09 -30.01 -24.25
N TRP A 184 11.66 -28.82 -23.84
CA TRP A 184 12.12 -28.20 -22.60
C TRP A 184 11.09 -28.37 -21.50
N VAL A 185 11.54 -28.71 -20.31
CA VAL A 185 10.66 -29.05 -19.19
C VAL A 185 10.95 -28.13 -18.01
N GLY A 186 9.91 -27.71 -17.29
CA GLY A 186 10.10 -26.92 -16.06
C GLY A 186 10.88 -27.71 -14.99
N THR A 187 11.63 -27.00 -14.15
CA THR A 187 12.54 -27.62 -13.15
C THR A 187 11.82 -28.52 -12.15
N GLU A 188 10.64 -28.12 -11.68
CA GLU A 188 9.85 -28.91 -10.73
C GLU A 188 9.18 -30.11 -11.41
N LEU A 189 8.74 -29.95 -12.66
CA LEU A 189 8.21 -31.06 -13.47
C LEU A 189 9.30 -32.10 -13.76
N ALA A 190 10.52 -31.66 -14.07
CA ALA A 190 11.68 -32.55 -14.24
C ALA A 190 11.99 -33.30 -12.93
N ARG A 191 11.92 -32.63 -11.77
CA ARG A 191 12.12 -33.25 -10.46
C ARG A 191 11.04 -34.29 -10.15
N LEU A 192 9.77 -33.99 -10.39
CA LEU A 192 8.65 -34.91 -10.17
C LEU A 192 8.76 -36.18 -11.03
N LEU A 193 9.27 -36.05 -12.25
CA LEU A 193 9.42 -37.15 -13.19
C LEU A 193 10.79 -37.83 -13.13
N ASN A 194 11.68 -37.35 -12.26
CA ASN A 194 13.08 -37.77 -12.13
C ASN A 194 13.86 -37.71 -13.46
N LEU A 195 13.67 -36.63 -14.22
CA LEU A 195 14.25 -36.42 -15.54
C LEU A 195 15.61 -35.73 -15.48
N LYS A 196 16.49 -36.12 -16.41
CA LYS A 196 17.78 -35.50 -16.70
C LYS A 196 17.83 -35.07 -18.17
N LEU A 197 18.79 -34.21 -18.48
CA LEU A 197 19.08 -33.84 -19.86
C LEU A 197 19.49 -35.09 -20.66
N GLY A 198 18.90 -35.27 -21.84
CA GLY A 198 19.07 -36.43 -22.72
C GLY A 198 18.04 -37.56 -22.50
N ASP A 199 17.21 -37.47 -21.46
CA ASP A 199 16.16 -38.48 -21.25
C ASP A 199 15.03 -38.36 -22.27
N GLN A 200 14.33 -39.47 -22.49
CA GLN A 200 13.13 -39.53 -23.33
C GLN A 200 11.88 -39.46 -22.47
N VAL A 201 10.95 -38.57 -22.83
CA VAL A 201 9.64 -38.45 -22.20
C VAL A 201 8.54 -38.77 -23.18
N ARG A 202 7.49 -39.45 -22.71
CA ARG A 202 6.29 -39.71 -23.50
C ARG A 202 5.21 -38.72 -23.13
N VAL A 203 4.66 -38.05 -24.13
CA VAL A 203 3.55 -37.13 -23.99
C VAL A 203 2.30 -37.77 -24.56
N PHE A 204 1.22 -37.73 -23.79
CA PHE A 204 -0.08 -38.31 -24.08
C PHE A 204 -1.10 -37.19 -24.25
N SER A 205 -1.73 -37.12 -25.42
CA SER A 205 -2.83 -36.19 -25.68
C SER A 205 -4.16 -36.83 -25.25
N PRO A 206 -5.00 -36.14 -24.46
CA PRO A 206 -6.36 -36.58 -24.17
C PRO A 206 -7.28 -36.48 -25.41
N TYR A 207 -6.87 -35.73 -26.44
CA TYR A 207 -7.58 -35.61 -27.71
C TYR A 207 -7.09 -36.71 -28.67
N GLY A 208 -7.70 -37.89 -28.54
CA GLY A 208 -7.41 -39.09 -29.30
C GLY A 208 -8.32 -39.30 -30.50
N LEU A 209 -8.02 -40.31 -31.31
CA LEU A 209 -8.93 -40.75 -32.39
C LEU A 209 -10.07 -41.57 -31.80
N LEU A 210 -11.31 -41.17 -32.08
CA LEU A 210 -12.52 -41.92 -31.72
C LEU A 210 -12.52 -43.26 -32.46
N HIS A 211 -12.40 -44.36 -31.72
CA HIS A 211 -12.60 -45.72 -32.21
C HIS A 211 -13.91 -46.30 -31.66
N PRO A 212 -14.51 -47.30 -32.32
CA PRO A 212 -15.73 -47.98 -31.83
C PRO A 212 -15.62 -48.53 -30.40
N PHE A 213 -14.39 -48.76 -29.91
CA PHE A 213 -14.11 -49.31 -28.58
C PHE A 213 -13.58 -48.26 -27.57
N GLY A 214 -13.59 -46.96 -27.91
CA GLY A 214 -13.16 -45.88 -27.02
C GLY A 214 -12.18 -44.89 -27.66
N MET A 215 -11.74 -43.90 -26.88
CA MET A 215 -10.72 -42.94 -27.33
C MET A 215 -9.32 -43.52 -27.09
N ILE A 216 -8.55 -43.67 -28.17
CA ILE A 216 -7.13 -44.05 -28.08
C ILE A 216 -6.30 -42.76 -28.00
N PRO A 217 -5.61 -42.50 -26.89
CA PRO A 217 -4.80 -41.29 -26.75
C PRO A 217 -3.63 -41.33 -27.71
N ARG A 218 -3.26 -40.16 -28.25
CA ARG A 218 -2.06 -40.03 -29.08
C ARG A 218 -0.84 -39.94 -28.20
N VAL A 219 0.21 -40.66 -28.56
CA VAL A 219 1.46 -40.70 -27.80
C VAL A 219 2.62 -40.31 -28.70
N ARG A 220 3.46 -39.40 -28.23
CA ARG A 220 4.71 -39.01 -28.89
C ARG A 220 5.84 -38.94 -27.89
N SER A 221 7.03 -39.36 -28.30
CA SER A 221 8.24 -39.27 -27.47
C SER A 221 9.04 -38.04 -27.86
N PHE A 222 9.58 -37.34 -26.86
CA PHE A 222 10.46 -36.19 -27.02
C PHE A 222 11.72 -36.36 -26.18
N GLU A 223 12.84 -35.86 -26.69
CA GLU A 223 14.10 -35.81 -25.95
C GLU A 223 14.16 -34.53 -25.09
N VAL A 224 14.48 -34.68 -23.81
CA VAL A 224 14.64 -33.56 -22.87
C VAL A 224 15.98 -32.89 -23.11
N THR A 225 16.00 -31.81 -23.88
CA THR A 225 17.24 -31.07 -24.18
C THR A 225 17.42 -29.81 -23.35
N GLY A 226 16.39 -29.41 -22.61
CA GLY A 226 16.42 -28.26 -21.73
C GLY A 226 15.57 -28.44 -20.48
N ILE A 227 16.09 -27.98 -19.35
CA ILE A 227 15.33 -27.84 -18.10
C ILE A 227 15.34 -26.37 -17.74
N PHE A 228 14.16 -25.77 -17.58
CA PHE A 228 14.06 -24.33 -17.37
C PHE A 228 13.46 -23.96 -16.00
N GLN A 229 13.83 -22.76 -15.54
CA GLN A 229 13.26 -22.11 -14.37
C GLN A 229 12.70 -20.75 -14.78
N SER A 230 11.38 -20.61 -14.74
CA SER A 230 10.69 -19.36 -15.08
C SER A 230 10.61 -18.39 -13.89
N GLY A 231 10.75 -18.91 -12.67
CA GLY A 231 10.58 -18.14 -11.43
C GLY A 231 9.12 -18.00 -10.99
N ILE A 232 8.22 -18.77 -11.61
CA ILE A 232 6.84 -19.00 -11.18
C ILE A 232 6.66 -20.51 -11.01
N TYR A 233 6.46 -20.95 -9.76
CA TYR A 233 6.35 -22.37 -9.41
C TYR A 233 5.30 -23.11 -10.25
N ASP A 234 4.13 -22.53 -10.47
CA ASP A 234 3.05 -23.14 -11.26
C ASP A 234 3.47 -23.43 -12.71
N TYR A 235 4.37 -22.64 -13.28
CA TYR A 235 4.91 -22.89 -14.61
C TYR A 235 6.00 -23.95 -14.55
N ASP A 236 6.88 -23.87 -13.55
CA ASP A 236 8.00 -24.80 -13.40
C ASP A 236 7.55 -26.23 -13.08
N ILE A 237 6.37 -26.42 -12.47
CA ILE A 237 5.80 -27.74 -12.15
C ILE A 237 4.95 -28.37 -13.26
N SER A 238 4.44 -27.57 -14.20
CA SER A 238 3.43 -28.07 -15.16
C SER A 238 3.75 -27.80 -16.62
N LEU A 239 4.77 -27.02 -16.96
CA LEU A 239 4.98 -26.57 -18.33
C LEU A 239 6.06 -27.37 -19.09
N ALA A 240 5.72 -27.76 -20.32
CA ALA A 240 6.64 -28.35 -21.29
C ALA A 240 6.57 -27.61 -22.62
N LEU A 241 7.72 -27.21 -23.17
CA LEU A 241 7.83 -26.44 -24.41
C LEU A 241 8.35 -27.33 -25.53
N VAL A 242 7.70 -27.28 -26.69
CA VAL A 242 8.12 -27.96 -27.92
C VAL A 242 8.07 -26.97 -29.09
N PRO A 243 8.75 -27.25 -30.20
CA PRO A 243 8.58 -26.46 -31.42
C PRO A 243 7.10 -26.39 -31.83
N LEU A 244 6.67 -25.24 -32.34
CA LEU A 244 5.30 -25.03 -32.79
C LEU A 244 4.82 -26.13 -33.76
N GLU A 245 5.67 -26.48 -34.74
CA GLU A 245 5.37 -27.52 -35.75
C GLU A 245 5.11 -28.88 -35.11
N ASP A 246 5.89 -29.24 -34.09
CA ASP A 246 5.72 -30.51 -33.38
C ASP A 246 4.40 -30.58 -32.61
N ALA A 247 4.00 -29.47 -32.00
CA ALA A 247 2.71 -29.35 -31.34
C ALA A 247 1.55 -29.43 -32.35
N GLN A 248 1.70 -28.80 -33.52
CA GLN A 248 0.71 -28.86 -34.61
C GLN A 248 0.48 -30.29 -35.08
N HIS A 249 1.56 -31.01 -35.41
CA HIS A 249 1.46 -32.40 -35.86
C HIS A 249 0.92 -33.32 -34.77
N PHE A 250 1.39 -33.18 -33.52
CA PHE A 250 0.96 -34.02 -32.42
C PHE A 250 -0.55 -33.87 -32.13
N LEU A 251 -1.06 -32.64 -32.16
CA LEU A 251 -2.45 -32.31 -31.83
C LEU A 251 -3.40 -32.28 -33.03
N SER A 252 -2.94 -32.63 -34.25
CA SER A 252 -3.72 -32.48 -35.50
C SER A 252 -4.23 -31.06 -35.76
N LEU A 253 -3.39 -30.08 -35.44
CA LEU A 253 -3.64 -28.66 -35.72
C LEU A 253 -2.79 -28.18 -36.90
N GLU A 254 -2.75 -28.96 -37.99
CA GLU A 254 -1.94 -28.62 -39.15
C GLU A 254 -2.32 -27.24 -39.71
N GLY A 255 -1.37 -26.32 -39.74
CA GLY A 255 -1.58 -24.93 -40.16
C GLY A 255 -2.43 -24.09 -39.21
N ALA A 256 -2.88 -24.61 -38.07
CA ALA A 256 -3.69 -23.91 -37.09
C ALA A 256 -2.97 -23.73 -35.75
N VAL A 257 -3.40 -22.73 -34.98
CA VAL A 257 -2.89 -22.46 -33.63
C VAL A 257 -4.05 -22.21 -32.68
N THR A 258 -3.86 -22.39 -31.37
CA THR A 258 -4.94 -22.16 -30.40
C THR A 258 -5.10 -20.66 -30.12
N HIS A 259 -3.98 -19.93 -30.01
CA HIS A 259 -3.97 -18.53 -29.60
C HIS A 259 -2.87 -17.74 -30.33
N LEU A 260 -3.05 -16.42 -30.44
CA LEU A 260 -1.98 -15.50 -30.81
C LEU A 260 -1.60 -14.63 -29.60
N GLU A 261 -0.31 -14.56 -29.34
CA GLU A 261 0.25 -13.69 -28.31
C GLU A 261 0.71 -12.38 -28.94
N VAL A 262 0.11 -11.28 -28.50
CA VAL A 262 0.39 -9.93 -28.99
C VAL A 262 1.16 -9.18 -27.92
N ARG A 263 2.30 -8.61 -28.32
CA ARG A 263 3.10 -7.71 -27.49
C ARG A 263 2.91 -6.29 -27.94
N VAL A 264 2.76 -5.41 -26.97
CA VAL A 264 2.57 -3.98 -27.17
C VAL A 264 3.77 -3.20 -26.63
N GLN A 265 4.05 -2.04 -27.22
CA GLN A 265 5.16 -1.16 -26.83
C GLN A 265 4.97 -0.63 -25.39
N ASP A 266 3.76 -0.15 -25.10
CA ASP A 266 3.37 0.33 -23.78
C ASP A 266 2.28 -0.56 -23.19
N ILE A 267 2.61 -1.18 -22.07
CA ILE A 267 1.73 -2.15 -21.42
C ILE A 267 0.51 -1.54 -20.76
N TYR A 268 0.57 -0.25 -20.41
CA TYR A 268 -0.57 0.50 -19.88
C TYR A 268 -1.62 0.76 -20.97
N GLN A 269 -1.21 0.74 -22.24
CA GLN A 269 -2.10 0.83 -23.40
C GLN A 269 -2.63 -0.55 -23.85
N ALA A 270 -2.22 -1.65 -23.22
CA ALA A 270 -2.63 -3.00 -23.61
C ALA A 270 -4.16 -3.18 -23.60
N HIS A 271 -4.88 -2.52 -22.68
CA HIS A 271 -6.34 -2.58 -22.64
C HIS A 271 -6.97 -1.89 -23.86
N GLU A 272 -6.52 -0.69 -24.21
CA GLU A 272 -7.02 0.06 -25.37
C GLU A 272 -6.67 -0.66 -26.68
N ILE A 273 -5.45 -1.21 -26.78
CA ILE A 273 -5.02 -2.00 -27.93
C ILE A 273 -5.85 -3.28 -28.04
N SER A 274 -6.12 -3.98 -26.93
CA SER A 274 -6.98 -5.17 -26.93
C SER A 274 -8.39 -4.86 -27.44
N GLN A 275 -8.96 -3.70 -27.08
CA GLN A 275 -10.26 -3.27 -27.61
C GLN A 275 -10.20 -2.98 -29.12
N LYS A 276 -9.13 -2.32 -29.60
CA LYS A 276 -8.91 -2.07 -31.04
C LYS A 276 -8.77 -3.39 -31.81
N VAL A 277 -8.02 -4.35 -31.25
CA VAL A 277 -7.88 -5.71 -31.80
C VAL A 277 -9.24 -6.40 -31.85
N GLN A 278 -10.01 -6.37 -30.76
CA GLN A 278 -11.35 -6.95 -30.70
C GLN A 278 -12.29 -6.37 -31.76
N PHE A 279 -12.24 -5.05 -31.97
CA PHE A 279 -13.05 -4.36 -32.97
C PHE A 279 -12.64 -4.76 -34.40
N LEU A 280 -11.33 -4.81 -34.68
CA LEU A 280 -10.81 -5.19 -36.00
C LEU A 280 -11.15 -6.64 -36.38
N LEU A 281 -11.01 -7.56 -35.42
CA LEU A 281 -11.18 -8.99 -35.68
C LEU A 281 -12.65 -9.45 -35.66
N GLY A 282 -13.54 -8.63 -35.09
CA GLY A 282 -14.97 -8.95 -34.99
C GLY A 282 -15.28 -10.03 -33.94
N PRO A 283 -16.54 -10.49 -33.88
CA PRO A 283 -17.05 -11.31 -32.78
C PRO A 283 -16.54 -12.76 -32.77
N ARG A 284 -15.96 -13.25 -33.88
CA ARG A 284 -15.40 -14.60 -34.01
C ARG A 284 -14.21 -14.83 -33.08
N TYR A 285 -13.44 -13.77 -32.83
CA TYR A 285 -12.27 -13.80 -31.97
C TYR A 285 -12.57 -13.10 -30.64
N VAL A 286 -11.78 -13.43 -29.63
CA VAL A 286 -11.80 -12.81 -28.31
C VAL A 286 -10.41 -12.29 -28.03
N SER A 287 -10.28 -10.97 -27.84
CA SER A 287 -9.06 -10.33 -27.41
C SER A 287 -9.14 -10.03 -25.92
N ARG A 288 -8.17 -10.51 -25.14
CA ARG A 288 -8.06 -10.23 -23.71
C ARG A 288 -6.70 -9.63 -23.39
N ASP A 289 -6.68 -8.56 -22.62
CA ASP A 289 -5.41 -8.06 -22.09
C ASP A 289 -4.99 -8.82 -20.83
N TRP A 290 -3.72 -8.67 -20.46
CA TRP A 290 -3.12 -9.33 -19.30
C TRP A 290 -3.84 -9.03 -17.97
N MET A 291 -4.49 -7.86 -17.80
CA MET A 291 -5.25 -7.54 -16.59
C MET A 291 -6.60 -8.28 -16.57
N GLN A 292 -7.22 -8.44 -17.74
CA GLN A 292 -8.45 -9.25 -17.88
C GLN A 292 -8.17 -10.73 -17.64
N MET A 293 -7.07 -11.27 -18.18
CA MET A 293 -6.65 -12.66 -17.96
C MET A 293 -6.42 -12.96 -16.48
N ASN A 294 -5.90 -11.99 -15.72
CA ASN A 294 -5.57 -12.12 -14.31
C ASN A 294 -6.53 -11.33 -13.40
N ARG A 295 -7.78 -11.14 -13.82
CA ARG A 295 -8.75 -10.28 -13.13
C ARG A 295 -8.92 -10.63 -11.65
N ASN A 296 -8.93 -11.93 -11.32
CA ASN A 296 -9.11 -12.40 -9.94
C ASN A 296 -7.93 -11.98 -9.06
N LEU A 297 -6.70 -12.10 -9.55
CA LEU A 297 -5.50 -11.65 -8.85
C LEU A 297 -5.54 -10.13 -8.63
N PHE A 298 -5.80 -9.34 -9.68
CA PHE A 298 -5.87 -7.88 -9.56
C PHE A 298 -7.05 -7.40 -8.70
N TYR A 299 -8.13 -8.16 -8.65
CA TYR A 299 -9.24 -7.90 -7.73
C TYR A 299 -8.83 -8.18 -6.29
N ALA A 300 -8.22 -9.35 -6.03
CA ALA A 300 -7.72 -9.73 -4.72
C ALA A 300 -6.70 -8.70 -4.19
N LEU A 301 -5.70 -8.32 -4.99
CA LEU A 301 -4.69 -7.32 -4.64
C LEU A 301 -5.30 -5.94 -4.30
N ARG A 302 -6.36 -5.53 -5.01
CA ARG A 302 -7.07 -4.27 -4.70
C ARG A 302 -7.92 -4.38 -3.45
N MET A 303 -8.59 -5.51 -3.25
CA MET A 303 -9.42 -5.77 -2.07
C MET A 303 -8.56 -5.85 -0.81
N GLU A 304 -7.45 -6.57 -0.87
CA GLU A 304 -6.47 -6.68 0.21
C GLU A 304 -5.94 -5.31 0.63
N ARG A 305 -5.53 -4.46 -0.33
CA ARG A 305 -5.11 -3.08 -0.03
C ARG A 305 -6.19 -2.30 0.72
N ARG A 306 -7.45 -2.40 0.29
CA ARG A 306 -8.58 -1.71 0.95
C ARG A 306 -8.79 -2.22 2.37
N ILE A 307 -8.71 -3.54 2.58
CA ILE A 307 -8.85 -4.16 3.90
C ILE A 307 -7.70 -3.70 4.82
N MET A 308 -6.45 -3.77 4.36
CA MET A 308 -5.28 -3.32 5.13
C MET A 308 -5.38 -1.83 5.47
N PHE A 309 -5.78 -1.00 4.51
CA PHE A 309 -6.02 0.42 4.76
C PHE A 309 -7.10 0.64 5.82
N LEU A 310 -8.24 -0.06 5.74
CA LEU A 310 -9.31 0.04 6.73
C LEU A 310 -8.84 -0.39 8.12
N LEU A 311 -8.19 -1.54 8.25
CA LEU A 311 -7.69 -2.05 9.54
C LEU A 311 -6.68 -1.10 10.18
N LEU A 312 -5.72 -0.62 9.42
CA LEU A 312 -4.68 0.28 9.92
C LEU A 312 -5.21 1.70 10.17
N SER A 313 -6.17 2.18 9.36
CA SER A 313 -6.89 3.43 9.62
C SER A 313 -7.69 3.38 10.92
N LEU A 314 -8.30 2.22 11.21
CA LEU A 314 -9.01 2.00 12.46
C LEU A 314 -8.05 2.05 13.65
N THR A 315 -6.81 1.53 13.50
CA THR A 315 -5.76 1.68 14.53
C THR A 315 -5.46 3.16 14.80
N VAL A 316 -5.33 3.99 13.75
CA VAL A 316 -5.13 5.44 13.91
C VAL A 316 -6.34 6.10 14.57
N ALA A 317 -7.57 5.70 14.24
CA ALA A 317 -8.78 6.20 14.88
C ALA A 317 -8.84 5.83 16.38
N ILE A 318 -8.44 4.60 16.73
CA ILE A 318 -8.32 4.17 18.14
C ILE A 318 -7.28 5.04 18.86
N ALA A 319 -6.14 5.31 18.23
CA ALA A 319 -5.14 6.22 18.78
C ALA A 319 -5.66 7.66 18.91
N SER A 320 -6.49 8.14 17.98
CA SER A 320 -7.06 9.49 18.05
C SER A 320 -8.11 9.62 19.16
N PHE A 321 -8.86 8.56 19.49
CA PHE A 321 -9.76 8.58 20.66
C PHE A 321 -9.01 8.83 21.98
N ASN A 322 -7.75 8.42 22.08
CA ASN A 322 -6.90 8.72 23.23
C ASN A 322 -6.75 10.25 23.44
N ILE A 323 -6.69 11.02 22.34
CA ILE A 323 -6.64 12.49 22.37
C ILE A 323 -7.86 13.06 23.08
N ILE A 324 -9.04 12.47 22.90
CA ILE A 324 -10.25 12.94 23.60
C ILE A 324 -10.06 12.85 25.10
N GLY A 325 -9.56 11.71 25.60
CA GLY A 325 -9.30 11.50 27.02
C GLY A 325 -8.30 12.52 27.59
N VAL A 326 -7.19 12.72 26.90
CA VAL A 326 -6.13 13.65 27.34
C VAL A 326 -6.57 15.11 27.28
N LEU A 327 -7.25 15.53 26.21
CA LEU A 327 -7.79 16.88 26.12
C LEU A 327 -8.89 17.10 27.16
N MET A 328 -9.78 16.13 27.40
CA MET A 328 -10.79 16.24 28.46
C MET A 328 -10.15 16.39 29.83
N MET A 329 -9.13 15.60 30.14
CA MET A 329 -8.34 15.75 31.37
C MET A 329 -7.75 17.15 31.48
N THR A 330 -7.16 17.66 30.39
CA THR A 330 -6.57 19.01 30.33
C THR A 330 -7.63 20.10 30.56
N VAL A 331 -8.82 19.97 29.97
CA VAL A 331 -9.96 20.88 30.21
C VAL A 331 -10.34 20.90 31.69
N MET A 332 -10.38 19.73 32.34
CA MET A 332 -10.74 19.61 33.75
C MET A 332 -9.71 20.24 34.67
N GLU A 333 -8.42 19.98 34.44
CA GLU A 333 -7.33 20.52 35.26
C GLU A 333 -7.14 22.03 35.06
N ARG A 334 -7.39 22.55 33.85
CA ARG A 334 -7.27 23.98 33.53
C ARG A 334 -8.59 24.77 33.65
N ARG A 335 -9.63 24.23 34.31
CA ARG A 335 -10.93 24.92 34.47
C ARG A 335 -10.80 26.33 35.00
N ARG A 336 -9.97 26.55 36.03
CA ARG A 336 -9.75 27.87 36.64
C ARG A 336 -9.10 28.86 35.67
N GLU A 337 -8.11 28.41 34.90
CA GLU A 337 -7.45 29.24 33.88
C GLU A 337 -8.45 29.66 32.80
N ILE A 338 -9.31 28.74 32.35
CA ILE A 338 -10.38 29.01 31.39
C ILE A 338 -11.38 30.03 31.96
N ALA A 339 -11.78 29.89 33.22
CA ALA A 339 -12.71 30.80 33.88
C ALA A 339 -12.14 32.23 33.99
N ILE A 340 -10.86 32.37 34.33
CA ILE A 340 -10.15 33.66 34.37
C ILE A 340 -10.07 34.27 32.95
N LEU A 341 -9.73 33.46 31.93
CA LEU A 341 -9.69 33.93 30.55
C LEU A 341 -11.04 34.49 30.10
N ARG A 342 -12.11 33.79 30.46
CA ARG A 342 -13.49 34.16 30.13
C ARG A 342 -13.99 35.36 30.91
N SER A 343 -13.60 35.55 32.18
CA SER A 343 -13.94 36.74 32.95
C SER A 343 -13.21 37.99 32.45
N MET A 344 -12.02 37.83 31.87
CA MET A 344 -11.29 38.90 31.17
C MET A 344 -11.83 39.21 29.76
N GLY A 345 -12.92 38.56 29.32
CA GLY A 345 -13.61 38.88 28.06
C GLY A 345 -13.37 37.92 26.89
N ALA A 346 -12.68 36.78 27.09
CA ALA A 346 -12.51 35.80 26.03
C ALA A 346 -13.84 35.19 25.57
N LYS A 347 -14.08 35.20 24.25
CA LYS A 347 -15.28 34.60 23.63
C LYS A 347 -15.24 33.07 23.76
N ARG A 348 -16.42 32.43 23.84
CA ARG A 348 -16.56 30.96 23.84
C ARG A 348 -15.82 30.29 22.67
N ALA A 349 -15.90 30.90 21.48
CA ALA A 349 -15.21 30.43 20.29
C ALA A 349 -13.68 30.49 20.40
N SER A 350 -13.12 31.50 21.07
CA SER A 350 -11.66 31.58 21.29
C SER A 350 -11.19 30.49 22.25
N VAL A 351 -11.96 30.19 23.31
CA VAL A 351 -11.66 29.05 24.19
C VAL A 351 -11.73 27.73 23.42
N ALA A 352 -12.75 27.52 22.57
CA ALA A 352 -12.83 26.34 21.72
C ALA A 352 -11.62 26.20 20.78
N LYS A 353 -11.20 27.31 20.16
CA LYS A 353 -10.03 27.33 19.27
C LYS A 353 -8.74 26.91 19.96
N VAL A 354 -8.53 27.27 21.23
CA VAL A 354 -7.34 26.83 22.00
C VAL A 354 -7.25 25.30 22.00
N PHE A 355 -8.32 24.61 22.39
CA PHE A 355 -8.33 23.15 22.47
C PHE A 355 -8.33 22.46 21.09
N LEU A 356 -8.93 23.10 20.07
CA LEU A 356 -8.80 22.64 18.68
C LEU A 356 -7.35 22.72 18.20
N TYR A 357 -6.65 23.83 18.48
CA TYR A 357 -5.23 23.96 18.16
C TYR A 357 -4.36 22.98 18.94
N GLU A 358 -4.71 22.69 20.20
CA GLU A 358 -3.99 21.71 21.01
C GLU A 358 -4.08 20.30 20.40
N GLY A 359 -5.29 19.86 20.04
CA GLY A 359 -5.48 18.58 19.34
C GLY A 359 -4.83 18.55 17.95
N LEU A 360 -4.91 19.65 17.20
CA LEU A 360 -4.24 19.78 15.91
C LEU A 360 -2.71 19.71 16.05
N LEU A 361 -2.12 20.36 17.05
CA LEU A 361 -0.67 20.31 17.30
C LEU A 361 -0.22 18.89 17.66
N ILE A 362 -0.97 18.19 18.53
CA ILE A 362 -0.70 16.78 18.85
C ILE A 362 -0.75 15.93 17.57
N GLY A 363 -1.79 16.12 16.75
CA GLY A 363 -1.95 15.45 15.47
C GLY A 363 -0.81 15.74 14.49
N VAL A 364 -0.43 17.00 14.33
CA VAL A 364 0.64 17.43 13.42
C VAL A 364 1.99 16.87 13.87
N ILE A 365 2.31 16.97 15.17
CA ILE A 365 3.59 16.47 15.70
C ILE A 365 3.66 14.95 15.54
N GLY A 366 2.62 14.22 15.97
CA GLY A 366 2.58 12.76 15.84
C GLY A 366 2.61 12.31 14.38
N THR A 367 1.88 12.97 13.49
CA THR A 367 1.86 12.65 12.06
C THR A 367 3.20 12.97 11.40
N ALA A 368 3.86 14.08 11.77
CA ALA A 368 5.17 14.45 11.25
C ALA A 368 6.24 13.42 11.65
N PHE A 369 6.32 13.06 12.94
CA PHE A 369 7.25 12.03 13.40
C PHE A 369 6.92 10.66 12.79
N GLY A 370 5.64 10.29 12.72
CA GLY A 370 5.20 9.04 12.11
C GLY A 370 5.53 8.98 10.62
N THR A 371 5.41 10.09 9.90
CA THR A 371 5.76 10.18 8.48
C THR A 371 7.26 10.06 8.27
N VAL A 372 8.06 10.80 9.05
CA VAL A 372 9.53 10.72 8.96
C VAL A 372 10.02 9.31 9.30
N ALA A 373 9.57 8.73 10.41
CA ALA A 373 9.93 7.38 10.81
C ALA A 373 9.43 6.33 9.80
N GLY A 374 8.19 6.49 9.32
CA GLY A 374 7.57 5.59 8.34
C GLY A 374 8.30 5.60 7.00
N LEU A 375 8.67 6.77 6.49
CA LEU A 375 9.47 6.90 5.27
C LEU A 375 10.89 6.36 5.48
N ALA A 376 11.53 6.68 6.60
CA ALA A 376 12.86 6.18 6.92
C ALA A 376 12.88 4.64 6.94
N LEU A 377 11.88 4.00 7.57
CA LEU A 377 11.72 2.55 7.54
C LEU A 377 11.36 2.04 6.15
N ALA A 378 10.43 2.68 5.44
CA ALA A 378 9.96 2.25 4.13
C ALA A 378 11.08 2.24 3.06
N PHE A 379 12.02 3.19 3.12
CA PHE A 379 13.20 3.20 2.24
C PHE A 379 14.30 2.23 2.69
N ASN A 380 14.30 1.82 3.95
CA ASN A 380 15.30 0.92 4.53
C ASN A 380 14.69 -0.43 4.95
N VAL A 381 13.62 -0.87 4.29
CA VAL A 381 12.92 -2.13 4.66
C VAL A 381 13.87 -3.32 4.57
N GLU A 382 14.70 -3.37 3.53
CA GLU A 382 15.60 -4.50 3.28
C GLU A 382 16.68 -4.70 4.37
N PRO A 383 17.48 -3.67 4.76
CA PRO A 383 18.42 -3.84 5.87
C PRO A 383 17.71 -4.09 7.20
N VAL A 384 16.53 -3.48 7.42
CA VAL A 384 15.73 -3.71 8.64
C VAL A 384 15.22 -5.15 8.70
N SER A 385 14.74 -5.71 7.59
CA SER A 385 14.28 -7.10 7.53
C SER A 385 15.43 -8.05 7.80
N LYS A 386 16.59 -7.86 7.17
CA LYS A 386 17.80 -8.68 7.40
C LYS A 386 18.27 -8.62 8.85
N ALA A 387 18.23 -7.45 9.49
CA ALA A 387 18.57 -7.29 10.90
C ALA A 387 17.58 -8.03 11.82
N LEU A 388 16.29 -7.99 11.50
CA LEU A 388 15.25 -8.75 12.21
C LEU A 388 15.41 -10.26 12.04
N GLU A 389 15.74 -10.75 10.83
CA GLU A 389 16.02 -12.17 10.58
C GLU A 389 17.21 -12.66 11.41
N ALA A 390 18.28 -11.87 11.47
CA ALA A 390 19.46 -12.20 12.27
C ALA A 390 19.15 -12.24 13.77
N LEU A 391 18.24 -11.38 14.24
CA LEU A 391 17.87 -11.30 15.66
C LEU A 391 16.87 -12.38 16.08
N LEU A 392 15.92 -12.71 15.20
CA LEU A 392 14.82 -13.65 15.49
C LEU A 392 15.12 -15.09 15.03
N GLY A 393 16.17 -15.30 14.24
CA GLY A 393 16.62 -16.63 13.81
C GLY A 393 15.71 -17.32 12.78
N PHE A 394 14.79 -16.60 12.14
CA PHE A 394 13.95 -17.11 11.06
C PHE A 394 14.04 -16.22 9.82
N LYS A 395 13.90 -16.83 8.62
CA LYS A 395 13.86 -16.10 7.34
C LYS A 395 12.41 -15.75 6.99
N PHE A 396 12.12 -14.49 6.70
CA PHE A 396 10.78 -14.06 6.31
C PHE A 396 10.40 -14.57 4.91
N LEU A 397 11.39 -14.68 4.01
CA LEU A 397 11.20 -15.10 2.63
C LEU A 397 12.20 -16.22 2.28
N PRO A 398 11.85 -17.50 2.47
CA PRO A 398 12.67 -18.61 1.98
C PRO A 398 12.82 -18.50 0.44
N PRO A 399 14.05 -18.42 -0.09
CA PRO A 399 14.29 -18.29 -1.53
C PRO A 399 13.68 -19.44 -2.33
N ASP A 400 13.62 -20.62 -1.71
CA ASP A 400 13.14 -21.87 -2.31
C ASP A 400 11.63 -21.86 -2.62
N VAL A 401 10.86 -20.97 -1.98
CA VAL A 401 9.39 -20.91 -2.12
C VAL A 401 8.96 -19.65 -2.87
N TYR A 402 9.52 -18.49 -2.53
CA TYR A 402 9.02 -17.20 -3.03
C TYR A 402 9.86 -16.58 -4.15
N TYR A 403 11.03 -17.14 -4.48
CA TYR A 403 11.95 -16.64 -5.52
C TYR A 403 12.24 -15.12 -5.45
N ILE A 404 11.94 -14.48 -4.31
CA ILE A 404 12.14 -13.08 -4.00
C ILE A 404 13.05 -13.07 -2.78
N THR A 405 14.27 -12.59 -2.96
CA THR A 405 15.33 -12.61 -1.94
C THR A 405 15.24 -11.45 -0.95
N GLU A 406 14.44 -10.44 -1.26
CA GLU A 406 14.38 -9.17 -0.51
C GLU A 406 12.93 -8.69 -0.39
N VAL A 407 12.55 -8.13 0.76
CA VAL A 407 11.21 -7.57 0.95
C VAL A 407 11.08 -6.30 0.11
N PRO A 408 10.27 -6.30 -0.96
CA PRO A 408 10.18 -5.14 -1.84
C PRO A 408 9.39 -4.03 -1.15
N SER A 409 9.82 -2.78 -1.34
CA SER A 409 9.14 -1.60 -0.80
C SER A 409 9.12 -0.48 -1.84
N LYS A 410 7.92 0.07 -2.09
CA LYS A 410 7.73 1.23 -2.96
C LYS A 410 6.83 2.26 -2.30
N VAL A 411 7.42 3.40 -1.98
CA VAL A 411 6.67 4.54 -1.45
C VAL A 411 5.86 5.19 -2.57
N ASN A 412 4.55 5.26 -2.39
CA ASN A 412 3.66 6.02 -3.25
C ASN A 412 3.30 7.35 -2.57
N PRO A 413 3.66 8.52 -3.14
CA PRO A 413 3.36 9.82 -2.53
C PRO A 413 1.88 10.05 -2.23
N TRP A 414 0.98 9.50 -3.07
CA TRP A 414 -0.46 9.63 -2.85
C TRP A 414 -0.94 8.85 -1.62
N ASP A 415 -0.38 7.67 -1.37
CA ASP A 415 -0.68 6.90 -0.17
C ASP A 415 -0.23 7.69 1.07
N VAL A 416 0.98 8.28 1.05
CA VAL A 416 1.49 9.10 2.15
C VAL A 416 0.62 10.34 2.40
N LEU A 417 0.23 11.07 1.34
CA LEU A 417 -0.64 12.25 1.47
C LEU A 417 -2.02 11.92 2.04
N THR A 418 -2.63 10.81 1.61
CA THR A 418 -3.93 10.37 2.13
C THR A 418 -3.84 9.97 3.60
N ILE A 419 -2.75 9.34 4.02
CA ILE A 419 -2.47 9.01 5.42
C ILE A 419 -2.36 10.27 6.27
N ILE A 420 -1.55 11.25 5.83
CA ILE A 420 -1.38 12.52 6.55
C ILE A 420 -2.73 13.23 6.69
N GLY A 421 -3.48 13.34 5.58
CA GLY A 421 -4.80 13.97 5.58
C GLY A 421 -5.77 13.29 6.54
N LEU A 422 -5.82 11.95 6.54
CA LEU A 422 -6.68 11.17 7.42
C LEU A 422 -6.29 11.32 8.89
N ALA A 423 -5.00 11.22 9.22
CA ALA A 423 -4.52 11.34 10.60
C ALA A 423 -4.82 12.73 11.18
N LEU A 424 -4.61 13.79 10.38
CA LEU A 424 -4.95 15.16 10.78
C LEU A 424 -6.46 15.33 10.94
N ALA A 425 -7.27 14.81 10.01
CA ALA A 425 -8.73 14.88 10.10
C ALA A 425 -9.25 14.17 11.37
N LEU A 426 -8.74 12.98 11.68
CA LEU A 426 -9.10 12.24 12.89
C LEU A 426 -8.66 12.97 14.16
N SER A 427 -7.45 13.55 14.18
CA SER A 427 -6.97 14.32 15.34
C SER A 427 -7.83 15.56 15.61
N LEU A 428 -8.24 16.27 14.56
CA LEU A 428 -9.11 17.43 14.66
C LEU A 428 -10.53 17.01 15.09
N ALA A 429 -11.04 15.91 14.54
CA ALA A 429 -12.34 15.35 14.91
C ALA A 429 -12.38 14.98 16.41
N SER A 430 -11.33 14.35 16.92
CA SER A 430 -11.19 14.03 18.34
C SER A 430 -11.14 15.29 19.23
N ALA A 431 -10.58 16.39 18.75
CA ALA A 431 -10.50 17.65 19.50
C ALA A 431 -11.83 18.43 19.57
N LEU A 432 -12.80 18.14 18.70
CA LEU A 432 -14.08 18.86 18.65
C LEU A 432 -14.87 18.74 19.95
N TYR A 433 -15.01 17.53 20.50
CA TYR A 433 -15.81 17.31 21.70
C TYR A 433 -15.23 18.03 22.94
N PRO A 434 -13.94 17.89 23.28
CA PRO A 434 -13.31 18.64 24.36
C PRO A 434 -13.41 20.16 24.17
N ALA A 435 -13.19 20.66 22.96
CA ALA A 435 -13.26 22.09 22.65
C ALA A 435 -14.66 22.67 22.90
N LEU A 436 -15.71 21.95 22.47
CA LEU A 436 -17.09 22.33 22.75
C LEU A 436 -17.37 22.33 24.25
N LYS A 437 -16.88 21.32 24.99
CA LYS A 437 -17.09 21.24 26.44
C LYS A 437 -16.41 22.39 27.18
N ALA A 438 -15.15 22.70 26.86
CA ALA A 438 -14.42 23.82 27.45
C ALA A 438 -15.10 25.18 27.19
N SER A 439 -15.60 25.40 25.98
CA SER A 439 -16.25 26.66 25.61
C SER A 439 -17.54 26.95 26.40
N LYS A 440 -18.18 25.90 26.94
CA LYS A 440 -19.43 25.97 27.69
C LYS A 440 -19.25 26.10 29.21
N LEU A 441 -18.02 26.15 29.72
CA LEU A 441 -17.76 26.36 31.15
C LEU A 441 -18.24 27.76 31.59
N ASP A 442 -18.99 27.81 32.69
CA ASP A 442 -19.44 29.05 33.32
C ASP A 442 -18.35 29.60 34.27
N PRO A 443 -17.81 30.81 34.02
CA PRO A 443 -16.81 31.41 34.88
C PRO A 443 -17.28 31.58 36.33
N VAL A 444 -18.57 31.85 36.54
CA VAL A 444 -19.13 32.13 37.87
C VAL A 444 -19.19 30.86 38.70
N GLU A 445 -19.63 29.74 38.10
CA GLU A 445 -19.66 28.45 38.80
C GLU A 445 -18.25 27.98 39.16
N VAL A 446 -17.30 28.09 38.23
CA VAL A 446 -15.93 27.61 38.46
C VAL A 446 -15.22 28.40 39.55
N LEU A 447 -15.44 29.71 39.67
CA LEU A 447 -14.80 30.56 40.66
C LEU A 447 -15.52 30.59 42.03
N ARG A 448 -16.74 30.03 42.13
CA ARG A 448 -17.53 30.03 43.38
C ARG A 448 -17.31 28.79 44.25
N TYR A 449 -16.88 27.68 43.64
CA TYR A 449 -16.71 26.38 44.31
C TYR A 449 -15.23 26.07 44.68
N GLU A 450 -14.37 27.08 44.64
CA GLU A 450 -13.04 27.17 45.26
C GLU A 450 -12.95 28.46 46.07
#